data_AF-A0A4Y2Q5K3-F1
#
_entry.id   AF-A0A4Y2Q5K3-F1
#
_cell.length_a   1.000
_cell.length_b   1.000
_cell.length_c   1.000
_cell.angle_alpha   90.00
_cell.angle_beta   90.00
_cell.angle_gamma   90.00
#
_symmetry.space_group_name_H-M   'P 1'
#
loop_
_entity.id
_entity.type
_entity.pdbx_description
1 polymer ?
#
loop_
_entity_poly.entity_id
_entity_poly.type
_entity_poly.pdbx_seq_one_letter_code
_entity_poly.pdbx_strand_id
1 'polypeptide(L)'
;PDDWREFFPACEEKSSPIRMFTDNMKNERNVTKLIFIQYDVPVIRAEMVNDGRTVILKPRDSVKRGILHDGHEYTLQHMQFHFGSTDRPGAEHTINHIRYPMEVTFEIHK
;
A
#
# COMPACT_ATOMS: atom_id res chain seq x y z
N PRO A 1 -3.99 -13.12 13.52
CA PRO A 1 -3.76 -11.68 13.77
C PRO A 1 -3.88 -11.32 15.25
N ASP A 2 -4.92 -11.81 15.92
CA ASP A 2 -5.21 -11.49 17.33
C ASP A 2 -4.06 -11.84 18.28
N ASP A 3 -3.32 -12.90 17.99
CA ASP A 3 -2.17 -13.34 18.80
C ASP A 3 -0.83 -12.73 18.35
N TRP A 4 -0.80 -11.90 17.29
CA TRP A 4 0.46 -11.38 16.74
C TRP A 4 1.26 -10.57 17.75
N ARG A 5 0.59 -9.85 18.66
CA ARG A 5 1.25 -9.08 19.72
C ARG A 5 2.09 -9.94 20.67
N GLU A 6 1.76 -11.21 20.84
CA GLU A 6 2.50 -12.13 21.72
C GLU A 6 3.88 -12.46 21.12
N PHE A 7 3.96 -12.56 19.79
CA PHE A 7 5.17 -12.95 19.07
C PHE A 7 5.92 -11.75 18.47
N PHE A 8 5.21 -10.67 18.18
CA PHE A 8 5.69 -9.47 17.52
C PHE A 8 5.18 -8.23 18.27
N PRO A 9 5.84 -7.80 19.35
CA PRO A 9 5.38 -6.69 20.18
C PRO A 9 5.15 -5.38 19.41
N ALA A 10 5.87 -5.16 18.32
CA ALA A 10 5.68 -4.01 17.43
C ALA A 10 4.27 -3.94 16.81
N CYS A 11 3.49 -5.02 16.81
CA CYS A 11 2.11 -5.04 16.33
C CYS A 11 1.11 -4.32 17.26
N GLU A 12 1.52 -3.90 18.46
CA GLU A 12 0.64 -3.22 19.44
C GLU A 12 0.64 -1.69 19.30
N GLU A 13 1.70 -1.08 18.79
CA GLU A 13 1.84 0.39 18.76
C GLU A 13 1.64 1.00 17.37
N LYS A 14 0.69 1.95 17.26
CA LYS A 14 0.43 2.76 16.04
C LYS A 14 0.36 1.94 14.75
N SER A 15 -0.32 0.80 14.83
CA SER A 15 -0.44 -0.15 13.74
C SER A 15 -1.38 0.34 12.64
N SER A 16 -1.08 -0.07 11.41
CA SER A 16 -2.01 -0.05 10.27
C SER A 16 -2.63 -1.45 10.09
N PRO A 17 -3.76 -1.60 9.38
CA PRO A 17 -4.58 -0.54 8.76
C PRO A 17 -5.41 0.26 9.77
N ILE A 18 -5.92 1.42 9.33
CA ILE A 18 -6.83 2.26 10.13
C ILE A 18 -8.22 2.42 9.51
N ARG A 19 -9.18 2.79 10.35
CA ARG A 19 -10.49 3.28 9.92
C ARG A 19 -10.43 4.79 9.79
N MET A 20 -10.63 5.27 8.57
CA MET A 20 -10.63 6.69 8.25
C MET A 20 -12.05 7.23 8.32
N PHE A 21 -12.25 8.24 9.17
CA PHE A 21 -13.52 8.98 9.28
C PHE A 21 -13.30 10.37 8.71
N THR A 22 -13.95 10.68 7.58
CA THR A 22 -13.76 11.96 6.89
C THR A 22 -14.12 13.15 7.78
N ASP A 23 -15.11 12.97 8.67
CA ASP A 23 -15.58 14.02 9.59
C ASP A 23 -14.56 14.35 10.69
N ASN A 24 -13.61 13.44 10.95
CA ASN A 24 -12.53 13.62 11.93
C ASN A 24 -11.20 14.01 11.28
N MET A 25 -11.16 14.17 9.95
CA MET A 25 -9.93 14.53 9.25
C MET A 25 -9.65 16.03 9.37
N LYS A 26 -8.40 16.36 9.68
CA LYS A 26 -7.92 17.74 9.58
C LYS A 26 -7.75 18.09 8.11
N ASN A 27 -8.44 19.14 7.66
CA ASN A 27 -8.20 19.73 6.34
C ASN A 27 -6.87 20.50 6.36
N GLU A 28 -5.84 19.92 5.77
CA GLU A 28 -4.53 20.55 5.59
C GLU A 28 -4.39 21.01 4.13
N ARG A 29 -4.10 22.30 3.94
CA ARG A 29 -3.94 22.87 2.58
C ARG A 29 -2.49 22.84 2.12
N ASN A 30 -1.56 22.78 3.05
CA ASN A 30 -0.13 22.76 2.77
C ASN A 30 0.40 21.33 2.75
N VAL A 31 -0.20 20.48 1.91
CA VAL A 31 0.27 19.10 1.71
C VAL A 31 1.18 19.06 0.49
N THR A 32 2.40 18.56 0.66
CA THR A 32 3.32 18.35 -0.46
C THR A 32 2.77 17.27 -1.38
N LYS A 33 2.66 17.61 -2.67
CA LYS A 33 2.19 16.68 -3.68
C LYS A 33 3.17 15.52 -3.86
N LEU A 34 2.63 14.33 -4.04
CA LEU A 34 3.40 13.19 -4.54
C LEU A 34 3.69 13.41 -6.02
N ILE A 35 4.96 13.34 -6.40
CA ILE A 35 5.37 13.37 -7.81
C ILE A 35 5.73 11.93 -8.20
N PHE A 36 4.97 11.36 -9.12
CA PHE A 36 5.18 10.00 -9.59
C PHE A 36 6.28 9.97 -10.65
N ILE A 37 7.20 9.01 -10.51
CA ILE A 37 8.35 8.82 -11.39
C ILE A 37 8.08 7.59 -12.25
N GLN A 38 7.96 7.78 -13.57
CA GLN A 38 7.88 6.72 -14.58
C GLN A 38 6.71 5.73 -14.45
N TYR A 39 5.61 6.13 -13.78
CA TYR A 39 4.39 5.30 -13.67
C TYR A 39 3.56 5.28 -14.96
N ASP A 40 3.81 6.21 -15.87
CA ASP A 40 3.26 6.28 -17.23
C ASP A 40 3.96 5.33 -18.22
N VAL A 41 5.14 4.81 -17.86
CA VAL A 41 5.89 3.83 -18.66
C VAL A 41 5.34 2.42 -18.39
N PRO A 42 4.80 1.72 -19.39
CA PRO A 42 4.23 0.38 -19.22
C PRO A 42 5.22 -0.62 -18.64
N VAL A 43 4.74 -1.49 -17.76
CA VAL A 43 5.55 -2.61 -17.24
C VAL A 43 5.62 -3.70 -18.32
N ILE A 44 6.80 -3.88 -18.91
CA ILE A 44 7.00 -4.86 -20.00
C ILE A 44 7.51 -6.22 -19.51
N ARG A 45 8.06 -6.28 -18.30
CA ARG A 45 8.52 -7.52 -17.66
C ARG A 45 8.34 -7.40 -16.15
N ALA A 46 7.71 -8.40 -15.54
CA ALA A 46 7.50 -8.48 -14.10
C ALA A 46 7.64 -9.91 -13.60
N GLU A 47 8.04 -10.04 -12.35
CA GLU A 47 7.96 -11.27 -11.58
C GLU A 47 6.68 -11.22 -10.73
N MET A 48 5.88 -12.29 -10.80
CA MET A 48 4.70 -12.47 -9.96
C MET A 48 4.95 -13.62 -8.99
N VAL A 49 4.76 -13.38 -7.69
CA VAL A 49 5.02 -14.34 -6.62
C VAL A 49 3.74 -14.51 -5.80
N ASN A 50 3.33 -15.75 -5.56
CA ASN A 50 2.34 -16.07 -4.54
C ASN A 50 3.11 -16.60 -3.32
N ASP A 51 3.10 -15.85 -2.21
CA ASP A 51 3.81 -16.21 -0.98
C ASP A 51 2.92 -16.93 0.04
N GLY A 52 1.72 -17.36 -0.37
CA GLY A 52 0.71 -17.97 0.49
C GLY A 52 -0.16 -16.97 1.24
N ARG A 53 0.15 -15.67 1.19
CA ARG A 53 -0.61 -14.60 1.87
C ARG A 53 -1.18 -13.59 0.88
N THR A 54 -0.40 -13.24 -0.14
CA THR A 54 -0.77 -12.26 -1.16
C THR A 54 -0.15 -12.63 -2.51
N VAL A 55 -0.52 -11.87 -3.55
CA VAL A 55 0.20 -11.84 -4.82
C VAL A 55 1.12 -10.63 -4.80
N ILE A 56 2.41 -10.85 -5.00
CA ILE A 56 3.45 -9.82 -5.09
C ILE A 56 3.84 -9.65 -6.55
N LEU A 57 3.80 -8.41 -7.06
CA LEU A 57 4.26 -8.05 -8.39
C LEU A 57 5.52 -7.19 -8.29
N LYS A 58 6.64 -7.67 -8.84
CA LYS A 58 7.92 -6.97 -8.88
C LYS A 58 8.28 -6.60 -10.32
N PRO A 59 8.33 -5.31 -10.70
CA PRO A 59 8.83 -4.90 -12.01
C PRO A 59 10.29 -5.36 -12.22
N ARG A 60 10.57 -5.93 -13.40
CA ARG A 60 11.90 -6.43 -13.79
C ARG A 60 12.31 -5.88 -15.16
N ASP A 61 11.85 -4.69 -15.51
CA ASP A 61 12.01 -4.06 -16.82
C ASP A 61 13.06 -2.94 -16.86
N SER A 62 13.87 -2.81 -15.80
CA SER A 62 14.92 -1.79 -15.65
C SER A 62 14.42 -0.34 -15.63
N VAL A 63 13.10 -0.12 -15.50
CA VAL A 63 12.49 1.20 -15.34
C VAL A 63 12.38 1.53 -13.85
N LYS A 64 12.97 2.66 -13.43
CA LYS A 64 12.96 3.09 -12.02
C LYS A 64 11.65 3.82 -11.73
N ARG A 65 10.69 3.08 -11.18
CA ARG A 65 9.42 3.64 -10.70
C ARG A 65 9.55 4.10 -9.27
N GLY A 66 8.89 5.18 -8.92
CA GLY A 66 8.99 5.73 -7.57
C GLY A 66 8.14 6.97 -7.34
N ILE A 67 8.34 7.59 -6.19
CA ILE A 67 7.76 8.89 -5.87
C ILE A 67 8.84 9.85 -5.41
N LEU A 68 8.63 11.13 -5.65
CA LEU A 68 9.33 12.22 -4.97
C LEU A 68 8.33 12.87 -4.00
N HIS A 69 8.69 12.94 -2.73
CA HIS A 69 7.90 13.56 -1.66
C HIS A 69 8.85 14.33 -0.73
N ASP A 70 8.56 15.62 -0.50
CA ASP A 70 9.38 16.50 0.35
C ASP A 70 10.89 16.47 0.02
N GLY A 71 11.22 16.48 -1.28
CA GLY A 71 12.62 16.46 -1.75
C GLY A 71 13.32 15.10 -1.63
N HIS A 72 12.62 14.06 -1.17
CA HIS A 72 13.13 12.71 -1.03
C HIS A 72 12.55 11.78 -2.10
N GLU A 73 13.44 11.10 -2.81
CA GLU A 73 13.05 10.06 -3.77
C GLU A 73 12.89 8.72 -3.06
N TYR A 74 11.81 8.00 -3.39
CA TYR A 74 11.55 6.64 -2.95
C TYR A 74 11.29 5.77 -4.18
N THR A 75 11.98 4.63 -4.27
CA THR A 75 11.90 3.69 -5.38
C THR A 75 10.95 2.55 -5.05
N LEU A 76 10.04 2.25 -5.99
CA LEU A 76 9.15 1.10 -5.96
C LEU A 76 9.95 -0.21 -5.94
N GLN A 77 9.69 -1.03 -4.93
CA GLN A 77 10.21 -2.38 -4.83
C GLN A 77 9.25 -3.40 -5.43
N HIS A 78 7.99 -3.34 -5.00
CA HIS A 78 6.94 -4.26 -5.43
C HIS A 78 5.55 -3.73 -5.08
N MET A 79 4.54 -4.36 -5.67
CA MET A 79 3.14 -4.17 -5.32
C MET A 79 2.60 -5.43 -4.67
N GLN A 80 1.75 -5.30 -3.65
CA GLN A 80 1.02 -6.40 -3.03
C GLN A 80 -0.47 -6.10 -2.98
N PHE A 81 -1.29 -7.14 -3.08
CA PHE A 81 -2.74 -7.02 -3.21
C PHE A 81 -3.43 -7.63 -1.99
N HIS A 82 -4.35 -6.88 -1.39
CA HIS A 82 -5.21 -7.35 -0.31
C HIS A 82 -6.64 -7.42 -0.85
N PHE A 83 -7.25 -8.59 -0.80
CA PHE A 83 -8.59 -8.84 -1.32
C PHE A 83 -9.31 -9.88 -0.46
N GLY A 84 -10.64 -9.87 -0.50
CA GLY A 84 -11.47 -10.78 0.28
C GLY A 84 -11.91 -11.99 -0.53
N SER A 85 -13.00 -12.62 -0.09
CA SER A 85 -13.64 -13.71 -0.83
C SER A 85 -14.56 -13.16 -1.93
N THR A 86 -15.15 -14.07 -2.72
CA THR A 86 -16.10 -13.75 -3.80
C THR A 86 -17.22 -12.79 -3.37
N ASP A 87 -17.66 -12.88 -2.12
CA ASP A 87 -18.80 -12.17 -1.54
C ASP A 87 -18.41 -11.18 -0.42
N ARG A 88 -17.12 -11.05 -0.10
CA ARG A 88 -16.65 -10.20 1.01
C ARG A 88 -15.54 -9.27 0.56
N PRO A 89 -15.66 -7.95 0.80
CA PRO A 89 -14.59 -7.00 0.49
C PRO A 89 -13.36 -7.25 1.37
N GLY A 90 -12.16 -6.99 0.83
CA GLY A 90 -10.91 -7.24 1.56
C GLY A 90 -9.82 -6.18 1.42
N ALA A 91 -10.16 -4.94 1.04
CA ALA A 91 -9.29 -3.81 1.34
C ALA A 91 -8.96 -3.77 2.84
N GLU A 92 -7.75 -3.38 3.24
CA GLU A 92 -7.34 -3.37 4.64
C GLU A 92 -7.88 -2.12 5.36
N HIS A 93 -7.67 -0.95 4.76
CA HIS A 93 -8.21 0.33 5.20
C HIS A 93 -9.72 0.43 4.91
N THR A 94 -10.39 1.28 5.69
CA THR A 94 -11.81 1.62 5.47
C THR A 94 -12.03 3.12 5.49
N ILE A 95 -13.00 3.61 4.71
CA ILE A 95 -13.38 5.03 4.67
C ILE A 95 -14.85 5.13 5.08
N ASN A 96 -15.17 5.89 6.12
CA ASN A 96 -16.54 6.04 6.64
C ASN A 96 -17.26 4.69 6.83
N HIS A 97 -16.57 3.73 7.43
CA HIS A 97 -17.02 2.34 7.63
C HIS A 97 -17.15 1.47 6.37
N ILE A 98 -16.87 2.02 5.19
CA ILE A 98 -16.91 1.27 3.93
C ILE A 98 -15.56 0.56 3.73
N ARG A 99 -15.61 -0.76 3.56
CA ARG A 99 -14.48 -1.59 3.10
C ARG A 99 -14.62 -1.83 1.59
N TYR A 100 -13.61 -1.46 0.84
CA TYR A 100 -13.58 -1.67 -0.61
C TYR A 100 -13.21 -3.11 -0.98
N PRO A 101 -13.53 -3.57 -2.20
CA PRO A 101 -13.28 -4.95 -2.61
C PRO A 101 -11.82 -5.40 -2.49
N MET A 102 -10.88 -4.52 -2.83
CA MET A 102 -9.44 -4.78 -2.87
C MET A 102 -8.66 -3.50 -2.52
N GLU A 103 -7.48 -3.66 -1.95
CA GLU A 103 -6.46 -2.62 -1.77
C GLU A 103 -5.13 -3.06 -2.41
N VAL A 104 -4.39 -2.11 -2.98
CA VAL A 104 -3.05 -2.33 -3.52
C VAL A 104 -2.07 -1.49 -2.73
N THR A 105 -1.05 -2.15 -2.18
CA THR A 105 0.03 -1.48 -1.46
C THR A 105 1.25 -1.41 -2.37
N PHE A 106 1.79 -0.21 -2.58
CA PHE A 106 3.02 0.04 -3.31
C PHE A 106 4.17 0.18 -2.31
N GLU A 107 5.01 -0.85 -2.19
CA GLU A 107 6.15 -0.85 -1.28
C GLU A 107 7.28 -0.02 -1.88
N ILE A 108 7.65 1.08 -1.22
CA ILE A 108 8.65 2.04 -1.68
C ILE A 108 9.76 2.24 -0.63
N HIS A 109 11.02 2.31 -1.06
CA HIS A 109 12.17 2.56 -0.19
C HIS A 109 13.01 3.74 -0.68
N LYS A 110 13.62 4.48 0.24
CA LYS A 110 14.56 5.56 -0.10
C LYS A 110 15.83 5.02 -0.78
#